data_AF-A0A1I0UF64-F1
#
_entry.id   AF-A0A1I0UF64-F1
#
_cell.length_a   1.000
_cell.length_b   1.000
_cell.length_c   1.000
_cell.angle_alpha   90.00
_cell.angle_beta   90.00
_cell.angle_gamma   90.00
#
_symmetry.space_group_name_H-M   'P 1'
#
loop_
_entity.id
_entity.type
_entity.pdbx_description
1 polymer ?
#
loop_
_entity_poly.entity_id
_entity_poly.type
_entity_poly.pdbx_seq_one_letter_code
_entity_poly.pdbx_strand_id
1 'polypeptide(L)'
;MLYKLLVLLHPFFRIAGRGLAVLLLLASFGLVAYAAYYENAPWVWFSCVGCFVACLLVTLLCTFYNWWLFKLRPRGALFMPFD
;
A
#
# COMPACT_ATOMS: atom_id res chain seq x y z
N MET A 1 -8.73 5.52 17.78
CA MET A 1 -8.33 4.14 17.40
C MET A 1 -7.41 4.11 16.19
N LEU A 2 -7.72 4.83 15.11
CA LEU A 2 -6.95 4.81 13.86
C LEU A 2 -5.46 5.22 13.99
N TYR A 3 -5.14 6.21 14.84
CA TYR A 3 -3.75 6.56 15.18
C TYR A 3 -2.96 5.40 15.81
N LYS A 4 -3.55 4.69 16.79
CA LYS A 4 -2.93 3.53 17.44
C LYS A 4 -2.70 2.39 16.44
N LEU A 5 -3.62 2.20 15.50
CA LEU A 5 -3.51 1.18 14.45
C LEU A 5 -2.41 1.53 13.44
N LEU A 6 -2.28 2.81 13.04
CA LEU A 6 -1.15 3.26 12.24
C LEU A 6 0.16 2.92 12.96
N VAL A 7 0.33 3.36 14.21
CA VAL A 7 1.54 3.13 15.01
C VAL A 7 1.86 1.63 15.14
N LEU A 8 0.86 0.78 15.34
CA LEU A 8 1.05 -0.67 15.41
C LEU A 8 1.53 -1.27 14.07
N LEU A 9 1.02 -0.75 12.95
CA LEU A 9 1.42 -1.20 11.61
C LEU A 9 2.75 -0.59 11.12
N HIS A 10 3.36 0.33 11.88
CA HIS A 10 4.63 0.95 11.54
C HIS A 10 5.74 -0.03 11.15
N PRO A 11 6.10 -1.05 11.97
CA PRO A 11 7.18 -1.98 11.63
C PRO A 11 6.86 -2.76 10.35
N PHE A 12 5.59 -3.06 10.10
CA PHE A 12 5.16 -3.80 8.92
C PHE A 12 5.35 -2.97 7.65
N PHE A 13 4.93 -1.70 7.64
CA PHE A 13 5.14 -0.82 6.48
C PHE A 13 6.61 -0.47 6.26
N ARG A 14 7.41 -0.32 7.33
CA ARG A 14 8.84 -0.02 7.22
C ARG A 14 9.64 -1.19 6.64
N ILE A 15 9.37 -2.42 7.08
CA ILE A 15 10.14 -3.60 6.69
C ILE A 15 9.59 -4.23 5.41
N ALA A 16 8.27 -4.42 5.35
CA ALA A 16 7.62 -5.18 4.29
C ALA A 16 6.85 -4.31 3.28
N GLY A 17 6.52 -3.06 3.62
CA GLY A 17 5.65 -2.21 2.80
C GLY A 17 6.19 -1.94 1.40
N ARG A 18 7.48 -1.59 1.27
CA ARG A 18 8.14 -1.41 -0.04
C ARG A 18 8.20 -2.72 -0.83
N GLY A 19 8.51 -3.84 -0.17
CA GLY A 19 8.54 -5.16 -0.81
C GLY A 19 7.17 -5.57 -1.33
N LEU A 20 6.12 -5.38 -0.53
CA LEU A 20 4.73 -5.64 -0.89
C LEU A 20 4.26 -4.78 -2.07
N ALA A 21 4.62 -3.49 -2.09
CA ALA A 21 4.29 -2.62 -3.22
C ALA A 21 4.92 -3.13 -4.53
N VAL A 22 6.20 -3.52 -4.50
CA VAL A 22 6.88 -4.08 -5.68
C VAL A 22 6.23 -5.39 -6.12
N LEU A 23 5.88 -6.29 -5.20
CA LEU A 23 5.21 -7.54 -5.53
C LEU A 23 3.82 -7.32 -6.14
N LEU A 24 3.03 -6.38 -5.61
CA LEU A 24 1.72 -6.03 -6.16
C LEU A 24 1.82 -5.39 -7.55
N LEU A 25 2.87 -4.59 -7.78
CA LEU A 25 3.16 -4.03 -9.09
C LEU A 25 3.57 -5.13 -10.09
N LEU A 26 4.43 -6.06 -9.69
CA LEU A 26 4.76 -7.20 -10.54
C LEU A 26 3.53 -8.06 -10.84
N ALA A 27 2.68 -8.29 -9.83
CA ALA A 27 1.45 -9.06 -9.98
C ALA A 27 0.46 -8.40 -10.95
N SER A 28 0.32 -7.07 -10.91
CA SER A 28 -0.54 -6.36 -11.87
C SER A 28 0.00 -6.49 -13.30
N PHE A 29 1.30 -6.29 -13.53
CA PHE A 29 1.90 -6.51 -14.84
C PHE A 29 1.75 -7.97 -15.33
N GLY A 30 1.95 -8.94 -14.45
CA GLY A 30 1.76 -10.36 -14.75
C GLY A 30 0.31 -10.68 -15.13
N LEU A 31 -0.66 -10.08 -14.43
CA LEU A 31 -2.09 -10.22 -14.74
C LEU A 31 -2.46 -9.57 -16.08
N VAL A 32 -1.89 -8.41 -16.43
CA VAL A 32 -2.08 -7.81 -17.77
C VAL A 32 -1.55 -8.73 -18.85
N ALA A 33 -0.33 -9.25 -18.69
CA ALA A 33 0.28 -10.15 -19.66
C ALA A 33 -0.56 -11.43 -19.82
N TYR A 34 -1.06 -11.99 -18.71
CA TYR A 34 -1.93 -13.16 -18.72
C TYR A 34 -3.28 -12.89 -19.42
N ALA A 35 -3.92 -11.75 -19.12
CA ALA A 35 -5.18 -11.36 -19.75
C ALA A 35 -5.03 -11.15 -21.26
N ALA A 36 -3.90 -10.60 -21.70
CA ALA A 36 -3.63 -10.32 -23.10
C ALA A 36 -3.28 -11.59 -23.91
N TYR A 37 -2.58 -12.56 -23.31
CA TYR A 37 -2.09 -13.75 -24.01
C TYR A 37 -2.98 -14.98 -23.89
N TYR A 38 -3.67 -15.16 -22.76
CA TYR A 38 -4.31 -16.44 -22.45
C TYR A 38 -5.83 -16.33 -22.35
N GLU A 39 -6.34 -15.48 -21.45
CA GLU A 39 -7.76 -15.41 -21.17
C GLU A 39 -8.22 -13.98 -20.97
N ASN A 40 -9.03 -13.50 -21.91
CA ASN A 40 -9.53 -12.13 -21.92
C ASN A 40 -10.84 -12.00 -21.12
N ALA A 41 -10.87 -12.56 -19.91
CA ALA A 41 -12.03 -12.52 -19.04
C ALA A 41 -12.08 -11.18 -18.27
N PRO A 42 -13.27 -10.56 -18.13
CA PRO A 42 -13.41 -9.27 -17.45
C PRO A 42 -12.95 -9.32 -15.98
N TRP A 43 -13.09 -10.47 -15.32
CA TRP A 43 -12.64 -10.68 -13.94
C TRP A 43 -11.11 -10.55 -13.76
N VAL A 44 -10.33 -10.90 -14.77
CA VAL A 44 -8.86 -10.77 -14.74
C VAL A 44 -8.46 -9.30 -14.82
N TRP A 45 -9.15 -8.53 -15.65
CA TRP A 45 -8.96 -7.08 -15.74
C TRP A 45 -9.32 -6.37 -14.42
N PHE A 46 -10.43 -6.75 -13.78
CA PHE A 46 -10.77 -6.23 -12.45
C PHE A 46 -9.71 -6.57 -11.40
N SER A 47 -9.16 -7.78 -11.45
CA SER A 47 -8.09 -8.23 -10.55
C SER A 47 -6.78 -7.46 -10.79
N CYS A 48 -6.45 -7.17 -12.04
CA CYS A 48 -5.31 -6.33 -12.41
C CYS A 48 -5.45 -4.91 -11.85
N VAL A 49 -6.60 -4.27 -12.09
CA VAL A 49 -6.90 -2.94 -11.56
C VAL A 49 -6.85 -2.96 -10.04
N GLY A 50 -7.41 -4.01 -9.41
CA GLY A 50 -7.35 -4.21 -7.96
C GLY A 50 -5.91 -4.28 -7.42
N CYS A 51 -5.05 -5.09 -8.03
CA CYS A 51 -3.63 -5.17 -7.65
C CYS A 51 -2.89 -3.84 -7.84
N PHE A 52 -3.17 -3.13 -8.93
CA PHE A 52 -2.55 -1.82 -9.20
C PHE A 52 -3.00 -0.76 -8.17
N VAL A 53 -4.30 -0.70 -7.86
CA VAL A 53 -4.84 0.20 -6.84
C VAL A 53 -4.28 -0.14 -5.45
N ALA A 54 -4.18 -1.43 -5.11
CA ALA A 54 -3.57 -1.88 -3.86
C ALA A 54 -2.09 -1.47 -3.78
N CYS A 55 -1.33 -1.61 -4.88
CA CYS A 55 0.04 -1.14 -4.97
C CYS A 55 0.15 0.37 -4.72
N LEU A 56 -0.70 1.17 -5.38
CA LEU A 56 -0.74 2.62 -5.20
C LEU A 56 -1.07 3.01 -3.76
N LEU A 57 -2.05 2.36 -3.14
CA LEU A 57 -2.42 2.60 -1.76
C LEU A 57 -1.27 2.27 -0.80
N VAL A 58 -0.61 1.12 -0.96
CA VAL A 58 0.54 0.74 -0.12
C VAL A 58 1.70 1.74 -0.32
N THR A 59 1.97 2.15 -1.56
CA THR A 59 3.02 3.12 -1.87
C THR A 59 2.72 4.48 -1.26
N LEU A 60 1.50 5.00 -1.44
CA LEU A 60 1.05 6.26 -0.84
C LEU A 60 1.12 6.19 0.68
N LEU A 61 0.69 5.07 1.26
CA LEU A 61 0.70 4.89 2.70
C LEU A 61 2.12 4.85 3.25
N CYS A 62 3.08 4.22 2.55
CA CYS A 62 4.50 4.23 2.93
C CYS A 62 5.13 5.62 2.77
N THR A 63 4.85 6.34 1.68
CA THR A 63 5.44 7.65 1.39
C THR A 63 4.90 8.74 2.31
N PHE A 64 3.60 8.76 2.55
CA PHE A 64 2.93 9.76 3.38
C PHE A 64 2.70 9.28 4.81
N TYR A 65 3.29 8.16 5.21
CA TYR A 65 3.05 7.54 6.53
C TYR A 65 3.25 8.54 7.69
N ASN A 66 4.37 9.26 7.67
CA ASN A 66 4.71 10.29 8.67
C ASN A 66 3.72 11.47 8.65
N TRP A 67 3.23 11.84 7.46
CA TRP A 67 2.22 12.90 7.31
C TRP A 67 0.86 12.48 7.87
N TRP A 68 0.45 11.23 7.65
CA TRP A 68 -0.76 10.67 8.25
C TRP A 68 -0.67 10.58 9.77
N LEU A 69 0.48 10.16 10.32
CA LEU A 69 0.75 10.17 11.76
C LEU A 69 0.67 11.58 12.36
N PHE A 70 1.19 12.58 11.65
CA PHE A 70 1.11 13.97 12.06
C PHE A 70 -0.33 14.47 12.08
N LYS A 71 -1.11 14.19 11.02
CA LYS A 71 -2.49 14.67 10.88
C LYS A 71 -3.48 14.00 11.85
N LEU A 72 -3.29 12.71 12.13
CA LEU A 72 -4.20 11.91 12.99
C LEU A 72 -3.85 11.94 14.47
N ARG A 73 -2.84 12.71 14.87
CA ARG A 73 -2.41 12.84 16.26
C ARG A 73 -3.53 13.38 17.16
N PRO A 74 -3.68 12.86 18.40
CA PRO A 74 -4.41 13.56 19.46
C PRO A 74 -3.63 14.80 19.97
N ARG A 75 -4.33 15.94 20.12
CA ARG A 75 -3.75 17.20 20.62
C ARG A 75 -2.96 16.97 21.93
N GLY A 76 -1.69 17.40 21.97
CA GLY A 76 -0.82 17.28 23.14
C GLY A 76 0.20 16.12 23.12
N ALA A 77 0.16 15.21 22.14
CA ALA A 77 1.22 14.22 21.97
C ALA A 77 2.44 14.80 21.22
N LEU A 78 3.65 14.30 21.49
CA LEU A 78 4.91 14.75 20.88
C LEU A 78 5.18 14.00 19.56
N PHE A 79 5.70 14.67 18.51
CA PHE A 79 6.05 14.04 17.23
C PHE A 79 7.50 13.66 17.28
N MET A 80 7.75 12.37 17.43
CA MET A 80 9.03 11.82 17.08
C MET A 80 8.89 11.30 15.65
N PRO A 81 9.45 12.00 14.64
CA PRO A 81 9.60 11.39 13.33
C PRO A 81 10.46 10.13 13.51
N PHE A 82 9.96 9.00 13.02
CA PHE A 82 10.72 7.77 13.01
C PHE A 82 11.57 7.79 11.73
N ASP A 83 12.87 8.07 11.88
CA ASP A 83 13.88 7.89 10.83
C ASP A 83 14.25 6.41 10.67
#